data_AF-A0AAU3UQ57-F1
#
_entry.id   AF-A0AAU3UQ57-F1
#
_cell.length_a   1.000
_cell.length_b   1.000
_cell.length_c   1.000
_cell.angle_alpha   90.00
_cell.angle_beta   90.00
_cell.angle_gamma   90.00
#
_symmetry.space_group_name_H-M   'P 1'
#
loop_
_entity.id
_entity.type
_entity.pdbx_description
1 polymer ?
#
loop_
_entity_poly.entity_id
_entity_poly.type
_entity_poly.pdbx_seq_one_letter_code
_entity_poly.pdbx_strand_id
1 'polypeptide(L)'
;MHGMALRTTPAAALVAGLLVLGSALIIDGRPATAAPAGPDQNCTLIVPDDPLSARGLATPYQLTATDPAAGPCNEANAGQSAFVEAAVLSGNGKLTTYDPLVIDQGTQPAVAPVPAQVDRGATVGIWFGFNGVNLTLKAADGTRALSQGRCVNGLPHGSLFGQFAYCNGQALFRAAHKQIADHTLAVPAAGTASDGLPCPTVRDFSVVDQDQSDNVVTHYLATANGQTAQQNAANTAQLTGAADLANGSDNLLLSRFIDPALGCAPWTVPDQSNDGQLTPALVTDELSAAADQQAPIALVPLTDPMTVNNGKPSVLKTDRYRQGVDQGLVRGRDRDEEGDGADAIDADDAADPGGGTQGKVKADGRTHTGDDGDGATYCTNLFTTPSGIARVFKDQATFTAAPSVDPAAATNLFTFLAMRAQQSFGNLNCQNLIGTANPVTLTTDGNGVVTDATFGVGGSATTTPATTSVTPTSDAPPDGGATTLPSTPGTPPTSTEPGSTSTDMPTVTSDSPAPTTSVTADPPSRTRPSRPGRRDHGGQPRETTGKHW
;
A
#
# COMPACT_ATOMS: atom_id res chain seq x y z
N MET A 1 39.72 2.01 -52.41
CA MET A 1 39.41 1.52 -53.78
C MET A 1 38.78 0.14 -53.67
N HIS A 2 37.59 0.02 -54.26
CA HIS A 2 36.73 -1.13 -54.57
C HIS A 2 37.16 -2.57 -54.23
N GLY A 3 36.18 -3.37 -53.77
CA GLY A 3 36.25 -4.84 -53.86
C GLY A 3 35.05 -5.56 -53.24
N MET A 4 33.88 -5.49 -53.89
CA MET A 4 32.67 -6.27 -53.58
C MET A 4 32.77 -7.65 -54.24
N ALA A 5 32.39 -8.74 -53.53
CA ALA A 5 32.17 -10.04 -54.17
C ALA A 5 31.06 -10.84 -53.46
N LEU A 6 29.93 -10.93 -54.15
CA LEU A 6 28.80 -11.84 -53.93
C LEU A 6 29.25 -13.30 -54.15
N ARG A 7 28.75 -14.25 -53.34
CA ARG A 7 28.63 -15.66 -53.76
C ARG A 7 27.31 -16.28 -53.30
N THR A 8 26.78 -17.02 -54.26
CA THR A 8 25.49 -17.69 -54.40
C THR A 8 25.42 -19.05 -53.70
N THR A 9 24.22 -19.44 -53.29
CA THR A 9 23.76 -20.79 -52.90
C THR A 9 23.90 -21.83 -54.02
N PRO A 10 23.85 -23.15 -53.71
CA PRO A 10 22.72 -23.95 -54.23
C PRO A 10 22.24 -25.16 -53.38
N ALA A 11 20.93 -25.48 -53.54
CA ALA A 11 20.24 -26.78 -53.74
C ALA A 11 20.51 -28.01 -52.83
N ALA A 12 19.64 -29.02 -52.64
CA ALA A 12 18.21 -29.33 -52.77
C ALA A 12 18.12 -30.87 -52.55
N ALA A 13 17.07 -31.42 -51.90
CA ALA A 13 16.49 -32.75 -52.25
C ALA A 13 15.26 -33.10 -51.39
N LEU A 14 14.14 -33.36 -52.07
CA LEU A 14 12.91 -33.99 -51.60
C LEU A 14 13.06 -35.51 -51.45
N VAL A 15 12.30 -36.12 -50.53
CA VAL A 15 11.57 -37.38 -50.77
C VAL A 15 10.22 -37.34 -50.03
N ALA A 16 9.16 -37.72 -50.75
CA ALA A 16 7.76 -37.75 -50.34
C ALA A 16 7.34 -39.10 -49.70
N GLY A 17 6.28 -39.06 -48.89
CA GLY A 17 5.57 -40.26 -48.42
C GLY A 17 4.25 -39.90 -47.73
N LEU A 18 3.15 -39.88 -48.49
CA LEU A 18 1.77 -39.75 -48.00
C LEU A 18 1.24 -41.13 -47.56
N LEU A 19 0.67 -41.21 -46.37
CA LEU A 19 -0.32 -42.24 -46.01
C LEU A 19 -1.46 -41.55 -45.25
N VAL A 20 -2.64 -41.50 -45.88
CA VAL A 20 -3.87 -40.93 -45.34
C VAL A 20 -4.65 -42.07 -44.67
N LEU A 21 -4.79 -42.00 -43.35
CA LEU A 21 -5.78 -42.74 -42.58
C LEU A 21 -6.84 -41.73 -42.13
N GLY A 22 -8.02 -41.80 -42.74
CA GLY A 22 -9.16 -40.97 -42.42
C GLY A 22 -9.70 -41.31 -41.03
N SER A 23 -9.58 -40.35 -40.11
CA SER A 23 -10.38 -40.30 -38.89
C SER A 23 -11.29 -39.08 -39.00
N ALA A 24 -12.60 -39.32 -39.04
CA ALA A 24 -13.59 -38.26 -39.01
C ALA A 24 -13.47 -37.51 -37.67
N LEU A 25 -12.99 -36.26 -37.72
CA LEU A 25 -13.15 -35.32 -36.62
C LEU A 25 -14.64 -34.95 -36.54
N ILE A 26 -15.33 -35.53 -35.57
CA ILE A 26 -16.55 -34.92 -35.04
C ILE A 26 -16.09 -33.63 -34.35
N ILE A 27 -16.32 -32.49 -35.02
CA ILE A 27 -16.18 -31.18 -34.40
C ILE A 27 -17.38 -31.05 -33.46
N ASP A 28 -17.20 -31.47 -32.21
CA ASP A 28 -18.16 -31.19 -31.15
C ASP A 28 -18.12 -29.67 -30.94
N GLY A 29 -19.12 -28.96 -31.46
CA GLY A 29 -19.25 -27.49 -31.44
C GLY A 29 -19.56 -26.93 -30.06
N ARG A 30 -18.98 -27.51 -29.00
CA ARG A 30 -19.06 -26.94 -27.66
C ARG A 30 -18.09 -25.76 -27.61
N PRO A 31 -18.56 -24.54 -27.29
CA PRO A 31 -17.63 -23.45 -27.02
C PRO A 31 -16.70 -23.94 -25.91
N ALA A 32 -15.38 -23.85 -26.14
CA ALA A 32 -14.42 -24.00 -25.07
C ALA A 32 -14.82 -22.96 -24.00
N THR A 33 -15.22 -23.44 -22.83
CA THR A 33 -15.32 -22.58 -21.65
C THR A 33 -13.97 -21.89 -21.50
N ALA A 34 -13.96 -20.56 -21.69
CA ALA A 34 -12.78 -19.76 -21.43
C ALA A 34 -12.25 -20.13 -20.04
N ALA A 35 -10.94 -20.34 -19.92
CA ALA A 35 -10.31 -20.47 -18.62
C ALA A 35 -10.75 -19.28 -17.76
N PRO A 36 -11.03 -19.46 -16.46
CA PRO A 36 -11.35 -18.33 -15.60
C PRO A 36 -10.26 -17.28 -15.76
N ALA A 37 -10.66 -16.03 -15.99
CA ALA A 37 -9.71 -14.93 -16.08
C ALA A 37 -8.87 -14.91 -14.79
N GLY A 38 -7.56 -14.69 -14.94
CA GLY A 38 -6.68 -14.50 -13.80
C GLY A 38 -7.15 -13.31 -12.93
N PRO A 39 -6.67 -13.21 -11.69
CA PRO A 39 -7.00 -12.08 -10.81
C PRO A 39 -6.58 -10.73 -11.44
N ASP A 40 -7.49 -9.75 -11.50
CA ASP A 40 -7.17 -8.38 -11.95
C ASP A 40 -6.21 -7.69 -10.95
N GLN A 41 -5.03 -7.34 -11.42
CA GLN A 41 -4.03 -6.68 -10.59
C GLN A 41 -4.31 -5.17 -10.42
N ASN A 42 -5.36 -4.63 -11.03
CA ASN A 42 -5.76 -3.23 -10.95
C ASN A 42 -7.14 -3.12 -10.32
N CYS A 43 -7.21 -2.87 -9.02
CA CYS A 43 -8.48 -2.78 -8.30
C CYS A 43 -8.89 -1.34 -8.02
N THR A 44 -10.18 -1.12 -7.85
CA THR A 44 -10.76 0.13 -7.40
C THR A 44 -11.27 -0.05 -5.98
N LEU A 45 -10.87 0.84 -5.08
CA LEU A 45 -11.39 0.93 -3.72
C LEU A 45 -12.40 2.06 -3.60
N ILE A 46 -13.62 1.71 -3.23
CA ILE A 46 -14.71 2.66 -3.02
C ILE A 46 -14.63 3.19 -1.59
N VAL A 47 -14.32 4.48 -1.48
CA VAL A 47 -14.22 5.23 -0.23
C VAL A 47 -15.62 5.66 0.24
N PRO A 48 -16.02 5.36 1.49
CA PRO A 48 -17.33 5.71 2.03
C PRO A 48 -17.49 7.22 2.21
N ASP A 49 -18.74 7.68 2.33
CA ASP A 49 -19.06 9.08 2.62
C ASP A 49 -18.47 9.52 3.97
N ASP A 50 -18.07 10.80 4.06
CA ASP A 50 -17.46 11.39 5.25
C ASP A 50 -16.34 10.52 5.88
N PRO A 51 -15.30 10.15 5.10
CA PRO A 51 -14.35 9.10 5.49
C PRO A 51 -13.51 9.47 6.72
N LEU A 52 -13.39 10.76 7.06
CA LEU A 52 -12.63 11.24 8.22
C LEU A 52 -13.45 11.23 9.53
N SER A 53 -14.72 10.81 9.48
CA SER A 53 -15.59 10.71 10.65
C SER A 53 -15.55 9.31 11.28
N ALA A 54 -15.96 9.20 12.54
CA ALA A 54 -16.14 7.90 13.21
C ALA A 54 -17.06 6.94 12.42
N ARG A 55 -18.10 7.48 11.77
CA ARG A 55 -19.00 6.67 10.93
C ARG A 55 -18.33 6.25 9.63
N GLY A 56 -17.61 7.15 8.98
CA GLY A 56 -16.88 6.87 7.74
C GLY A 56 -15.82 5.80 7.95
N LEU A 57 -15.01 5.93 9.00
CA LEU A 57 -14.01 4.92 9.38
C LEU A 57 -14.63 3.54 9.62
N ALA A 58 -15.75 3.46 10.35
CA ALA A 58 -16.42 2.18 10.64
C ALA A 58 -17.30 1.66 9.50
N THR A 59 -17.42 2.38 8.38
CA THR A 59 -18.16 1.92 7.20
C THR A 59 -17.21 1.12 6.31
N PRO A 60 -17.53 -0.14 5.94
CA PRO A 60 -16.64 -0.91 5.09
C PRO A 60 -16.35 -0.23 3.76
N TYR A 61 -15.07 -0.18 3.41
CA TYR A 61 -14.59 0.18 2.09
C TYR A 61 -14.84 -1.00 1.15
N GLN A 62 -15.15 -0.74 -0.12
CA GLN A 62 -15.53 -1.79 -1.06
C GLN A 62 -14.51 -1.93 -2.19
N LEU A 63 -13.91 -3.11 -2.31
CA LEU A 63 -13.01 -3.47 -3.39
C LEU A 63 -13.80 -3.98 -4.60
N THR A 64 -13.40 -3.56 -5.79
CA THR A 64 -13.97 -4.03 -7.06
C THR A 64 -12.92 -4.00 -8.17
N ALA A 65 -13.14 -4.75 -9.24
CA ALA A 65 -12.28 -4.70 -10.42
C ALA A 65 -12.35 -3.34 -11.09
N THR A 66 -11.20 -2.76 -11.45
CA THR A 66 -11.19 -1.51 -12.24
C THR A 66 -11.63 -1.80 -13.66
N ASP A 67 -11.15 -2.91 -14.23
CA ASP A 67 -11.66 -3.46 -15.48
C ASP A 67 -12.18 -4.89 -15.24
N PRO A 68 -13.50 -5.08 -15.12
CA PRO A 68 -14.08 -6.41 -14.94
C PRO A 68 -13.74 -7.41 -16.06
N ALA A 69 -13.29 -6.95 -17.24
CA ALA A 69 -12.83 -7.83 -18.31
C ALA A 69 -11.41 -8.37 -18.07
N ALA A 70 -10.60 -7.71 -17.25
CA ALA A 70 -9.25 -8.15 -16.87
C ALA A 70 -9.26 -9.23 -15.78
N GLY A 71 -10.37 -9.39 -15.06
CA GLY A 71 -10.56 -10.38 -14.00
C GLY A 71 -11.30 -9.81 -12.79
N PRO A 72 -11.61 -10.64 -11.78
CA PRO A 72 -12.18 -10.16 -10.52
C PRO A 72 -11.08 -9.60 -9.60
N CYS A 73 -11.47 -8.67 -8.74
CA CYS A 73 -10.75 -8.33 -7.52
C CYS A 73 -11.48 -8.96 -6.34
N ASN A 74 -10.77 -9.73 -5.53
CA ASN A 74 -11.34 -10.35 -4.33
C ASN A 74 -10.44 -10.03 -3.14
N GLU A 75 -10.99 -9.42 -2.10
CA GLU A 75 -10.27 -8.97 -0.91
C GLU A 75 -9.67 -10.15 -0.15
N ALA A 76 -10.34 -11.31 -0.14
CA ALA A 76 -9.81 -12.54 0.45
C ALA A 76 -8.62 -13.15 -0.33
N ASN A 77 -8.29 -12.64 -1.51
CA ASN A 77 -7.08 -13.03 -2.24
C ASN A 77 -5.90 -12.18 -1.74
N ALA A 78 -4.95 -12.82 -1.05
CA ALA A 78 -3.78 -12.14 -0.51
C ALA A 78 -2.96 -11.33 -1.54
N GLY A 79 -2.95 -11.74 -2.81
CA GLY A 79 -2.27 -11.01 -3.89
C GLY A 79 -3.07 -9.85 -4.49
N GLN A 80 -4.26 -9.55 -3.97
CA GLN A 80 -5.14 -8.45 -4.41
C GLN A 80 -5.79 -7.71 -3.23
N SER A 81 -5.42 -8.02 -1.99
CA SER A 81 -6.02 -7.42 -0.81
C SER A 81 -5.63 -5.94 -0.72
N ALA A 82 -6.60 -5.09 -0.40
CA ALA A 82 -6.42 -3.68 -0.15
C ALA A 82 -6.56 -3.40 1.34
N PHE A 83 -5.73 -2.53 1.88
CA PHE A 83 -5.63 -2.25 3.30
C PHE A 83 -5.89 -0.78 3.56
N VAL A 84 -6.50 -0.47 4.71
CA VAL A 84 -6.78 0.90 5.12
C VAL A 84 -6.36 1.05 6.58
N GLU A 85 -5.54 2.04 6.84
CA GLU A 85 -5.11 2.40 8.19
C GLU A 85 -5.46 3.86 8.46
N ALA A 86 -6.13 4.11 9.58
CA ALA A 86 -6.47 5.46 10.00
C ALA A 86 -5.75 5.80 11.31
N ALA A 87 -5.31 7.06 11.41
CA ALA A 87 -4.81 7.63 12.64
C ALA A 87 -5.70 8.78 13.10
N VAL A 88 -6.00 8.81 14.39
CA VAL A 88 -6.80 9.86 15.05
C VAL A 88 -5.92 10.55 16.07
N LEU A 89 -5.61 11.82 15.82
CA LEU A 89 -4.85 12.68 16.72
C LEU A 89 -5.77 13.68 17.42
N SER A 90 -6.02 13.47 18.70
CA SER A 90 -6.80 14.38 19.55
C SER A 90 -6.00 15.63 19.91
N GLY A 91 -6.70 16.71 20.29
CA GLY A 91 -6.07 18.00 20.61
C GLY A 91 -5.17 18.00 21.86
N ASN A 92 -5.16 16.92 22.64
CA ASN A 92 -4.38 16.75 23.85
C ASN A 92 -3.13 15.87 23.68
N GLY A 93 -2.72 15.51 22.46
CA GLY A 93 -1.59 14.61 22.25
C GLY A 93 -1.93 13.12 22.15
N LYS A 94 -3.19 12.73 22.37
CA LYS A 94 -3.58 11.32 22.24
C LYS A 94 -3.64 10.93 20.77
N LEU A 95 -2.73 10.02 20.37
CA LEU A 95 -2.73 9.36 19.08
C LEU A 95 -3.27 7.93 19.24
N THR A 96 -4.23 7.54 18.40
CA THR A 96 -4.78 6.18 18.31
C THR A 96 -4.93 5.80 16.85
N THR A 97 -4.94 4.50 16.56
CA THR A 97 -5.24 3.96 15.23
C THR A 97 -6.62 3.34 15.16
N TYR A 98 -7.07 3.08 13.93
CA TYR A 98 -8.23 2.28 13.59
C TYR A 98 -7.97 1.70 12.19
N ASP A 99 -8.33 0.45 11.95
CA ASP A 99 -8.18 -0.23 10.65
C ASP A 99 -9.54 -0.35 9.92
N PRO A 100 -9.95 0.61 9.06
CA PRO A 100 -11.20 0.49 8.32
C PRO A 100 -11.29 -0.77 7.46
N LEU A 101 -12.28 -1.61 7.73
CA LEU A 101 -12.43 -2.88 7.02
C LEU A 101 -12.65 -2.68 5.50
N VAL A 102 -11.95 -3.48 4.70
CA VAL A 102 -12.24 -3.65 3.26
C VAL A 102 -13.02 -4.94 3.05
N ILE A 103 -14.02 -4.89 2.17
CA ILE A 103 -14.82 -6.05 1.71
C ILE A 103 -14.97 -6.00 0.19
N ASP A 104 -15.34 -7.12 -0.43
CA ASP A 104 -15.75 -7.12 -1.84
C ASP A 104 -17.05 -6.34 -2.05
N GLN A 105 -17.13 -5.57 -3.14
CA GLN A 105 -18.30 -4.78 -3.48
C GLN A 105 -19.58 -5.64 -3.52
N GLY A 106 -20.61 -5.19 -2.81
CA GLY A 106 -21.90 -5.89 -2.74
C GLY A 106 -21.95 -7.08 -1.78
N THR A 107 -20.89 -7.35 -1.02
CA THR A 107 -20.88 -8.39 0.02
C THR A 107 -21.16 -7.82 1.41
N GLN A 108 -21.09 -8.68 2.43
CA GLN A 108 -21.14 -8.29 3.84
C GLN A 108 -19.87 -8.76 4.53
N PRO A 109 -19.39 -8.05 5.55
CA PRO A 109 -18.24 -8.51 6.31
C PRO A 109 -18.55 -9.81 7.07
N ALA A 110 -17.53 -10.63 7.34
CA ALA A 110 -17.68 -11.83 8.16
C ALA A 110 -18.11 -11.48 9.60
N VAL A 111 -17.59 -10.36 10.11
CA VAL A 111 -18.01 -9.72 11.38
C VAL A 111 -18.12 -8.22 11.16
N ALA A 112 -19.18 -7.59 11.67
CA ALA A 112 -19.36 -6.15 11.54
C ALA A 112 -18.15 -5.37 12.14
N PRO A 113 -17.69 -4.28 11.51
CA PRO A 113 -16.60 -3.48 12.05
C PRO A 113 -16.89 -2.97 13.46
N VAL A 114 -15.86 -2.94 14.30
CA VAL A 114 -15.91 -2.34 15.62
C VAL A 114 -16.17 -0.83 15.46
N PRO A 115 -17.00 -0.18 16.30
CA PRO A 115 -17.22 1.25 16.18
C PRO A 115 -15.94 2.07 16.38
N ALA A 116 -15.64 2.98 15.45
CA ALA A 116 -14.56 3.95 15.61
C ALA A 116 -14.95 5.11 16.53
N GLN A 117 -13.96 5.76 17.13
CA GLN A 117 -14.08 6.95 17.95
C GLN A 117 -13.20 8.07 17.39
N VAL A 118 -13.83 9.21 17.11
CA VAL A 118 -13.15 10.43 16.66
C VAL A 118 -13.59 11.57 17.56
N ASP A 119 -12.67 12.04 18.41
CA ASP A 119 -12.95 13.15 19.32
C ASP A 119 -13.26 14.43 18.54
N ARG A 120 -14.09 15.29 19.13
CA ARG A 120 -14.38 16.60 18.52
C ARG A 120 -13.10 17.41 18.39
N GLY A 121 -12.78 17.81 17.16
CA GLY A 121 -11.57 18.58 16.86
C GLY A 121 -10.30 17.73 16.72
N ALA A 122 -10.41 16.40 16.77
CA ALA A 122 -9.32 15.53 16.36
C ALA A 122 -9.01 15.70 14.88
N THR A 123 -7.76 15.48 14.51
CA THR A 123 -7.32 15.40 13.12
C THR A 123 -7.21 13.93 12.74
N VAL A 124 -7.88 13.53 11.66
CA VAL A 124 -7.84 12.15 11.13
C VAL A 124 -7.05 12.12 9.84
N GLY A 125 -6.14 11.16 9.72
CA GLY A 125 -5.44 10.81 8.47
C GLY A 125 -5.74 9.35 8.14
N ILE A 126 -5.76 9.02 6.85
CA ILE A 126 -6.00 7.66 6.35
C ILE A 126 -4.95 7.34 5.30
N TRP A 127 -4.42 6.14 5.33
CA TRP A 127 -3.47 5.60 4.36
C TRP A 127 -4.01 4.31 3.79
N PHE A 128 -3.63 4.03 2.55
CA PHE A 128 -4.08 2.87 1.79
C PHE A 128 -2.86 2.11 1.31
N GLY A 129 -2.90 0.79 1.47
CA GLY A 129 -1.95 -0.14 0.88
C GLY A 129 -2.67 -1.17 0.00
N PHE A 130 -1.94 -1.80 -0.91
CA PHE A 130 -2.53 -2.77 -1.83
C PHE A 130 -1.48 -3.77 -2.29
N ASN A 131 -1.82 -5.05 -2.28
CA ASN A 131 -0.87 -6.12 -2.67
C ASN A 131 -0.86 -6.43 -4.18
N GLY A 132 -1.80 -5.85 -4.95
CA GLY A 132 -1.79 -5.94 -6.41
C GLY A 132 -0.87 -4.87 -7.03
N VAL A 133 -1.16 -4.46 -8.27
CA VAL A 133 -0.35 -3.47 -9.00
C VAL A 133 -0.86 -2.04 -8.80
N ASN A 134 -2.13 -1.77 -9.12
CA ASN A 134 -2.70 -0.42 -9.01
C ASN A 134 -3.98 -0.42 -8.18
N LEU A 135 -4.04 0.45 -7.17
CA LEU A 135 -5.25 0.78 -6.44
C LEU A 135 -5.78 2.15 -6.86
N THR A 136 -6.96 2.16 -7.47
CA THR A 136 -7.68 3.39 -7.80
C THR A 136 -8.68 3.74 -6.70
N LEU A 137 -8.62 4.95 -6.14
CA LEU A 137 -9.65 5.41 -5.21
C LEU A 137 -10.85 6.00 -5.97
N LYS A 138 -12.05 5.56 -5.61
CA LYS A 138 -13.33 6.09 -6.12
C LYS A 138 -14.21 6.52 -4.94
N ALA A 139 -14.93 7.63 -5.08
CA ALA A 139 -15.96 7.99 -4.12
C ALA A 139 -17.16 7.02 -4.21
N ALA A 140 -17.77 6.68 -3.08
CA ALA A 140 -19.08 6.03 -3.08
C ALA A 140 -20.10 6.85 -3.90
N ASP A 141 -21.00 6.17 -4.61
CA ASP A 141 -21.89 6.82 -5.56
C ASP A 141 -22.76 7.89 -4.89
N GLY A 142 -22.85 9.06 -5.51
CA GLY A 142 -23.61 10.21 -4.99
C GLY A 142 -22.92 10.99 -3.86
N THR A 143 -21.68 10.63 -3.48
CA THR A 143 -20.93 11.29 -2.41
C THR A 143 -19.81 12.18 -2.96
N ARG A 144 -19.15 12.91 -2.06
CA ARG A 144 -17.92 13.67 -2.34
C ARG A 144 -16.76 13.15 -1.48
N ALA A 145 -16.77 11.85 -1.18
CA ALA A 145 -15.87 11.22 -0.22
C ALA A 145 -14.39 11.56 -0.45
N LEU A 146 -13.91 11.50 -1.70
CA LEU A 146 -12.50 11.78 -2.00
C LEU A 146 -12.11 13.23 -1.73
N SER A 147 -12.98 14.22 -2.05
CA SER A 147 -12.66 15.63 -1.79
C SER A 147 -12.90 16.01 -0.33
N GLN A 148 -13.92 15.44 0.33
CA GLN A 148 -14.13 15.58 1.78
C GLN A 148 -12.98 14.99 2.58
N GLY A 149 -12.49 13.82 2.18
CA GLY A 149 -11.33 13.16 2.77
C GLY A 149 -10.00 13.79 2.36
N ARG A 150 -10.00 14.69 1.36
CA ARG A 150 -8.78 15.28 0.79
C ARG A 150 -7.80 14.20 0.35
N CYS A 151 -8.32 13.23 -0.40
CA CYS A 151 -7.59 12.05 -0.85
C CYS A 151 -6.65 12.37 -2.01
N VAL A 152 -5.49 11.72 -1.98
CA VAL A 152 -4.42 11.83 -2.97
C VAL A 152 -3.99 10.40 -3.30
N ASN A 153 -4.14 10.04 -4.58
CA ASN A 153 -3.83 8.71 -5.11
C ASN A 153 -2.82 8.79 -6.26
N GLY A 154 -2.15 9.94 -6.42
CA GLY A 154 -1.23 10.22 -7.52
C GLY A 154 -1.29 11.67 -8.01
N LEU A 155 -0.96 11.87 -9.28
CA LEU A 155 -1.23 13.13 -9.98
C LEU A 155 -2.72 13.22 -10.37
N PRO A 156 -3.28 14.44 -10.44
CA PRO A 156 -4.55 14.66 -11.13
C PRO A 156 -4.49 14.07 -12.55
N HIS A 157 -5.60 13.47 -13.03
CA HIS A 157 -5.73 12.91 -14.38
C HIS A 157 -4.99 11.57 -14.67
N GLY A 158 -4.68 10.77 -13.64
CA GLY A 158 -4.56 9.31 -13.81
C GLY A 158 -3.17 8.69 -13.63
N SER A 159 -2.14 9.48 -13.26
CA SER A 159 -0.85 8.90 -12.87
C SER A 159 -0.90 8.48 -11.40
N LEU A 160 -1.34 7.24 -11.15
CA LEU A 160 -1.50 6.69 -9.80
C LEU A 160 -0.16 6.49 -9.12
N PHE A 161 -0.15 6.51 -7.78
CA PHE A 161 1.01 6.02 -7.05
C PHE A 161 1.20 4.51 -7.19
N GLY A 162 0.18 3.74 -7.58
CA GLY A 162 0.26 2.28 -7.67
C GLY A 162 -0.43 1.65 -6.46
N GLN A 163 0.35 1.03 -5.57
CA GLN A 163 -0.10 0.35 -4.36
C GLN A 163 -0.51 1.29 -3.20
N PHE A 164 -0.17 2.59 -3.29
CA PHE A 164 -0.31 3.56 -2.21
C PHE A 164 -1.34 4.66 -2.48
N ALA A 165 -2.00 5.13 -1.42
CA ALA A 165 -2.74 6.39 -1.43
C ALA A 165 -2.88 6.93 0.01
N TYR A 166 -3.40 8.15 0.15
CA TYR A 166 -3.77 8.67 1.46
C TYR A 166 -4.92 9.68 1.39
N CYS A 167 -5.62 9.88 2.50
CA CYS A 167 -6.58 10.96 2.72
C CYS A 167 -6.17 11.78 3.95
N ASN A 168 -6.05 13.10 3.78
CA ASN A 168 -5.75 14.06 4.85
C ASN A 168 -4.44 13.85 5.66
N GLY A 169 -3.55 12.93 5.24
CA GLY A 169 -2.28 12.63 5.92
C GLY A 169 -1.42 13.87 6.21
N GLN A 170 -1.31 14.79 5.24
CA GLN A 170 -0.56 16.04 5.43
C GLN A 170 -1.07 16.91 6.59
N ALA A 171 -2.38 16.94 6.81
CA ALA A 171 -2.95 17.71 7.90
C ALA A 171 -2.68 17.05 9.25
N LEU A 172 -2.75 15.72 9.29
CA LEU A 172 -2.42 14.95 10.48
C LEU A 172 -0.95 15.12 10.86
N PHE A 173 -0.01 14.99 9.92
CA PHE A 173 1.41 15.20 10.22
C PHE A 173 1.72 16.64 10.65
N ARG A 174 1.13 17.66 10.02
CA ARG A 174 1.27 19.05 10.49
C ARG A 174 0.76 19.23 11.92
N ALA A 175 -0.37 18.61 12.27
CA ALA A 175 -0.91 18.66 13.61
C ALA A 175 -0.01 17.93 14.61
N ALA A 176 0.51 16.74 14.24
CA ALA A 176 1.46 15.97 15.04
C ALA A 176 2.74 16.75 15.31
N HIS A 177 3.38 17.31 14.27
CA HIS A 177 4.58 18.15 14.43
C HIS A 177 4.35 19.36 15.31
N LYS A 178 3.19 20.03 15.19
CA LYS A 178 2.83 21.11 16.10
C LYS A 178 2.75 20.61 17.55
N GLN A 179 2.09 19.49 17.78
CA GLN A 179 1.94 18.90 19.11
C GLN A 179 3.26 18.37 19.68
N ILE A 180 4.18 17.90 18.85
CA ILE A 180 5.55 17.51 19.25
C ILE A 180 6.33 18.76 19.68
N ALA A 181 6.28 19.83 18.87
CA ALA A 181 6.94 21.10 19.19
C ALA A 181 6.37 21.75 20.46
N ASP A 182 5.07 21.60 20.71
CA ASP A 182 4.40 22.08 21.92
C ASP A 182 4.51 21.08 23.10
N HIS A 183 5.22 19.96 22.93
CA HIS A 183 5.41 18.88 23.91
C HIS A 183 4.12 18.20 24.41
N THR A 184 3.05 18.22 23.63
CA THR A 184 1.80 17.50 23.94
C THR A 184 1.78 16.10 23.35
N LEU A 185 2.41 15.88 22.19
CA LEU A 185 2.64 14.54 21.62
C LEU A 185 4.11 14.15 21.85
N ALA A 186 4.35 13.03 22.51
CA ALA A 186 5.70 12.53 22.77
C ALA A 186 6.05 11.43 21.76
N VAL A 187 7.19 11.59 21.09
CA VAL A 187 7.80 10.55 20.23
C VAL A 187 8.82 9.77 21.07
N PRO A 188 8.68 8.46 21.24
CA PRO A 188 9.71 7.63 21.88
C PRO A 188 10.99 7.65 21.06
N ALA A 189 12.15 7.67 21.72
CA ALA A 189 13.42 7.53 21.03
C ALA A 189 13.58 6.11 20.48
N ALA A 190 14.08 5.97 19.24
CA ALA A 190 14.28 4.67 18.58
C ALA A 190 15.16 3.69 19.39
N GLY A 191 16.16 4.20 20.10
CA GLY A 191 17.03 3.40 20.97
C GLY A 191 18.27 2.82 20.27
N THR A 192 18.80 1.72 20.81
CA THR A 192 20.03 1.07 20.33
C THR A 192 19.78 -0.42 20.13
N ALA A 193 20.10 -0.91 18.94
CA ALA A 193 19.97 -2.31 18.56
C ALA A 193 21.05 -3.19 19.20
N SER A 194 20.82 -4.50 19.17
CA SER A 194 21.74 -5.52 19.70
C SER A 194 23.11 -5.56 19.02
N ASP A 195 23.22 -5.01 17.81
CA ASP A 195 24.48 -4.82 17.06
C ASP A 195 25.30 -3.60 17.54
N GLY A 196 24.76 -2.81 18.48
CA GLY A 196 25.35 -1.59 19.02
C GLY A 196 25.15 -0.34 18.16
N LEU A 197 24.42 -0.43 17.06
CA LEU A 197 24.02 0.70 16.21
C LEU A 197 22.66 1.26 16.66
N PRO A 198 22.27 2.47 16.22
CA PRO A 198 20.92 2.94 16.44
C PRO A 198 19.88 1.92 15.94
N CYS A 199 18.78 1.79 16.65
CA CYS A 199 17.62 1.08 16.12
C CYS A 199 17.20 1.74 14.81
N PRO A 200 16.97 0.95 13.75
CA PRO A 200 16.63 1.54 12.47
C PRO A 200 15.22 2.16 12.54
N THR A 201 14.97 3.11 11.65
CA THR A 201 13.62 3.64 11.41
C THR A 201 13.20 3.28 9.99
N VAL A 202 11.97 3.61 9.59
CA VAL A 202 11.48 3.36 8.22
C VAL A 202 12.21 4.20 7.16
N ARG A 203 13.12 5.09 7.57
CA ARG A 203 13.99 5.88 6.69
C ARG A 203 15.47 5.47 6.80
N ASP A 204 15.76 4.29 7.33
CA ASP A 204 17.09 3.72 7.43
C ASP A 204 17.41 2.82 6.22
N PHE A 205 18.57 2.99 5.60
CA PHE A 205 18.96 2.24 4.40
C PHE A 205 19.16 0.72 4.63
N SER A 206 19.13 0.23 5.87
CA SER A 206 19.12 -1.21 6.18
C SER A 206 17.72 -1.84 6.25
N VAL A 207 16.67 -1.01 6.30
CA VAL A 207 15.26 -1.43 6.33
C VAL A 207 14.64 -1.32 4.95
N VAL A 208 14.84 -0.16 4.33
CA VAL A 208 14.14 0.27 3.12
C VAL A 208 14.48 -0.55 1.90
N ASP A 209 13.49 -0.70 1.02
CA ASP A 209 13.69 -1.21 -0.33
C ASP A 209 13.64 -0.06 -1.38
N GLN A 210 13.03 -0.29 -2.53
CA GLN A 210 12.87 0.71 -3.58
C GLN A 210 11.77 1.75 -3.25
N ASP A 211 10.75 1.34 -2.49
CA ASP A 211 9.50 2.07 -2.26
C ASP A 211 9.36 2.24 -0.73
N GLN A 212 10.18 3.09 -0.14
CA GLN A 212 10.11 3.28 1.31
C GLN A 212 8.87 4.10 1.73
N SER A 213 8.35 3.83 2.92
CA SER A 213 7.12 4.45 3.46
C SER A 213 5.88 4.20 2.59
N ASP A 214 5.76 3.03 1.98
CA ASP A 214 4.84 2.81 0.85
C ASP A 214 3.48 2.22 1.18
N ASN A 215 3.23 1.84 2.43
CA ASN A 215 2.14 0.94 2.73
C ASN A 215 1.79 0.95 4.23
N VAL A 216 0.75 0.21 4.63
CA VAL A 216 0.21 0.23 6.00
C VAL A 216 0.55 -1.05 6.77
N VAL A 217 0.33 -1.06 8.10
CA VAL A 217 0.54 -2.26 8.93
C VAL A 217 -0.75 -2.98 9.30
N THR A 218 -1.88 -2.56 8.75
CA THR A 218 -3.21 -3.16 8.95
C THR A 218 -3.24 -4.64 8.54
N HIS A 219 -3.97 -5.44 9.31
CA HIS A 219 -4.27 -6.84 9.01
C HIS A 219 -5.78 -7.11 8.98
N TYR A 220 -6.20 -8.06 8.16
CA TYR A 220 -7.57 -8.59 8.15
C TYR A 220 -7.58 -10.12 8.27
N LEU A 221 -8.73 -10.64 8.71
CA LEU A 221 -9.02 -12.07 8.69
C LEU A 221 -9.87 -12.40 7.46
N ALA A 222 -9.37 -13.27 6.59
CA ALA A 222 -10.11 -13.79 5.44
C ALA A 222 -10.65 -15.19 5.72
N THR A 223 -11.96 -15.33 5.63
CA THR A 223 -12.63 -16.62 5.82
C THR A 223 -12.67 -17.43 4.52
N ALA A 224 -12.83 -18.75 4.62
CA ALA A 224 -12.83 -19.65 3.46
C ALA A 224 -13.96 -19.38 2.43
N ASN A 225 -15.00 -18.62 2.80
CA ASN A 225 -16.08 -18.24 1.88
C ASN A 225 -15.84 -16.88 1.19
N GLY A 226 -14.67 -16.27 1.37
CA GLY A 226 -14.28 -15.00 0.75
C GLY A 226 -14.66 -13.74 1.53
N GLN A 227 -15.29 -13.85 2.71
CA GLN A 227 -15.60 -12.69 3.54
C GLN A 227 -14.40 -12.31 4.42
N THR A 228 -14.27 -11.01 4.71
CA THR A 228 -13.24 -10.45 5.57
C THR A 228 -13.78 -9.87 6.88
N ALA A 229 -12.92 -9.77 7.89
CA ALA A 229 -13.17 -9.08 9.16
C ALA A 229 -11.91 -8.38 9.66
N GLN A 230 -12.06 -7.39 10.54
CA GLN A 230 -10.92 -6.76 11.23
C GLN A 230 -10.15 -7.80 12.04
N GLN A 231 -8.83 -7.68 12.09
CA GLN A 231 -7.99 -8.55 12.91
C GLN A 231 -7.98 -8.09 14.37
N ASN A 232 -8.75 -8.78 15.21
CA ASN A 232 -8.73 -8.57 16.66
C ASN A 232 -8.97 -9.87 17.41
N ALA A 233 -8.71 -9.87 18.73
CA ALA A 233 -8.78 -11.07 19.56
C ALA A 233 -10.14 -11.77 19.49
N ALA A 234 -11.25 -11.01 19.46
CA ALA A 234 -12.60 -11.56 19.36
C ALA A 234 -12.82 -12.24 18.00
N ASN A 235 -12.45 -11.59 16.90
CA ASN A 235 -12.63 -12.11 15.55
C ASN A 235 -11.70 -13.30 15.29
N THR A 236 -10.45 -13.28 15.77
CA THR A 236 -9.52 -14.42 15.66
C THR A 236 -10.05 -15.64 16.39
N ALA A 237 -10.65 -15.47 17.57
CA ALA A 237 -11.28 -16.56 18.30
C ALA A 237 -12.55 -17.08 17.58
N GLN A 238 -13.38 -16.18 17.05
CA GLN A 238 -14.63 -16.53 16.37
C GLN A 238 -14.40 -17.20 15.00
N LEU A 239 -13.43 -16.70 14.23
CA LEU A 239 -13.17 -17.11 12.85
C LEU A 239 -12.01 -18.11 12.79
N THR A 240 -12.12 -19.22 13.51
CA THR A 240 -11.08 -20.25 13.54
C THR A 240 -10.78 -20.75 12.11
N GLY A 241 -9.50 -20.68 11.72
CA GLY A 241 -9.04 -21.08 10.38
C GLY A 241 -9.15 -20.00 9.31
N ALA A 242 -9.54 -18.77 9.66
CA ALA A 242 -9.38 -17.63 8.77
C ALA A 242 -7.89 -17.37 8.49
N ALA A 243 -7.57 -17.01 7.25
CA ALA A 243 -6.24 -16.58 6.85
C ALA A 243 -5.97 -15.15 7.33
N ASP A 244 -4.75 -14.90 7.78
CA ASP A 244 -4.26 -13.54 8.05
C ASP A 244 -3.85 -12.90 6.73
N LEU A 245 -4.50 -11.78 6.39
CA LEU A 245 -4.13 -10.92 5.28
C LEU A 245 -3.29 -9.78 5.80
N ALA A 246 -2.11 -9.61 5.24
CA ALA A 246 -1.17 -8.56 5.58
C ALA A 246 -0.71 -7.81 4.32
N ASN A 247 -0.37 -6.54 4.48
CA ASN A 247 0.21 -5.72 3.43
C ASN A 247 1.74 -5.86 3.43
N GLY A 248 2.34 -6.03 2.24
CA GLY A 248 3.80 -6.12 2.08
C GLY A 248 4.53 -4.79 2.28
N SER A 249 4.43 -4.19 3.47
CA SER A 249 4.94 -2.84 3.79
C SER A 249 6.34 -2.82 4.41
N ASP A 250 7.13 -1.77 4.13
CA ASP A 250 8.34 -1.43 4.91
C ASP A 250 8.04 -1.15 6.39
N ASN A 251 6.91 -0.52 6.69
CA ASN A 251 6.45 -0.26 8.06
C ASN A 251 6.16 -1.56 8.81
N LEU A 252 5.51 -2.52 8.14
CA LEU A 252 5.24 -3.84 8.71
C LEU A 252 6.54 -4.62 8.88
N LEU A 253 7.42 -4.60 7.86
CA LEU A 253 8.74 -5.23 7.92
C LEU A 253 9.54 -4.73 9.11
N LEU A 254 9.63 -3.41 9.29
CA LEU A 254 10.34 -2.79 10.40
C LEU A 254 9.80 -3.28 11.74
N SER A 255 8.51 -3.02 11.97
CA SER A 255 7.91 -3.13 13.30
C SER A 255 7.61 -4.57 13.74
N ARG A 256 7.44 -5.51 12.80
CA ARG A 256 7.14 -6.92 13.11
C ARG A 256 8.32 -7.86 12.97
N PHE A 257 9.33 -7.53 12.17
CA PHE A 257 10.41 -8.45 11.85
C PHE A 257 11.78 -7.90 12.22
N ILE A 258 12.15 -6.71 11.73
CA ILE A 258 13.49 -6.15 11.97
C ILE A 258 13.66 -5.73 13.42
N ASP A 259 12.74 -4.95 13.97
CA ASP A 259 12.84 -4.44 15.34
C ASP A 259 12.95 -5.58 16.37
N PRO A 260 12.05 -6.60 16.37
CA PRO A 260 12.18 -7.74 17.27
C PRO A 260 13.48 -8.51 17.10
N ALA A 261 13.96 -8.70 15.86
CA ALA A 261 15.21 -9.42 15.60
C ALA A 261 16.43 -8.65 16.16
N LEU A 262 16.41 -7.32 16.07
CA LEU A 262 17.47 -6.46 16.60
C LEU A 262 17.32 -6.14 18.08
N GLY A 263 16.21 -6.50 18.72
CA GLY A 263 15.89 -6.15 20.11
C GLY A 263 15.45 -4.68 20.29
N CYS A 264 14.99 -4.06 19.21
CA CYS A 264 14.40 -2.73 19.20
C CYS A 264 12.92 -2.76 19.55
N ALA A 265 12.39 -1.64 20.01
CA ALA A 265 10.98 -1.49 20.36
C ALA A 265 10.32 -0.50 19.40
N PRO A 266 9.32 -0.92 18.60
CA PRO A 266 8.60 0.01 17.75
C PRO A 266 7.77 0.98 18.60
N TRP A 267 7.52 2.18 18.08
CA TRP A 267 6.54 3.07 18.69
C TRP A 267 5.12 2.55 18.40
N THR A 268 4.43 2.11 19.44
CA THR A 268 3.05 1.63 19.34
C THR A 268 2.04 2.57 20.00
N VAL A 269 0.83 2.65 19.45
CA VAL A 269 -0.32 3.40 19.97
C VAL A 269 -1.55 2.49 20.08
N PRO A 270 -2.58 2.83 20.89
CA PRO A 270 -3.78 1.99 20.98
C PRO A 270 -4.54 1.96 19.66
N ASP A 271 -4.82 0.75 19.18
CA ASP A 271 -5.69 0.50 18.04
C ASP A 271 -7.14 0.25 18.46
N GLN A 272 -8.03 1.11 18.00
CA GLN A 272 -9.46 1.05 18.27
C GLN A 272 -10.14 -0.17 17.61
N SER A 273 -9.62 -0.70 16.49
CA SER A 273 -10.17 -1.91 15.85
C SER A 273 -9.75 -3.21 16.53
N ASN A 274 -8.68 -3.17 17.31
CA ASN A 274 -8.14 -4.30 18.06
C ASN A 274 -8.23 -4.10 19.59
N ASP A 275 -9.41 -3.68 20.07
CA ASP A 275 -9.73 -3.58 21.51
C ASP A 275 -8.74 -2.71 22.33
N GLY A 276 -8.11 -1.72 21.69
CA GLY A 276 -7.11 -0.85 22.31
C GLY A 276 -5.73 -1.49 22.49
N GLN A 277 -5.48 -2.66 21.92
CA GLN A 277 -4.15 -3.25 21.88
C GLN A 277 -3.18 -2.29 21.20
N LEU A 278 -1.93 -2.27 21.69
CA LEU A 278 -0.92 -1.37 21.15
C LEU A 278 -0.38 -1.92 19.84
N THR A 279 -0.46 -1.14 18.77
CA THR A 279 0.07 -1.48 17.46
C THR A 279 0.98 -0.37 16.94
N PRO A 280 2.02 -0.69 16.16
CA PRO A 280 2.66 0.27 15.27
C PRO A 280 1.65 0.72 14.20
N ALA A 281 2.04 1.73 13.43
CA ALA A 281 1.27 2.36 12.38
C ALA A 281 2.23 3.06 11.42
N LEU A 282 1.84 3.28 10.17
CA LEU A 282 2.59 4.14 9.24
C LEU A 282 2.90 5.48 9.91
N VAL A 283 1.90 6.08 10.57
CA VAL A 283 2.08 7.39 11.23
C VAL A 283 3.13 7.36 12.34
N THR A 284 3.20 6.29 13.15
CA THR A 284 4.15 6.22 14.27
C THR A 284 5.56 6.02 13.76
N ASP A 285 5.70 5.21 12.71
CA ASP A 285 6.99 4.91 12.09
C ASP A 285 7.55 6.16 11.38
N GLU A 286 6.71 6.89 10.64
CA GLU A 286 7.12 8.15 9.99
C GLU A 286 7.51 9.24 10.99
N LEU A 287 6.75 9.39 12.06
CA LEU A 287 7.05 10.39 13.09
C LEU A 287 8.29 10.02 13.89
N SER A 288 8.52 8.72 14.17
CA SER A 288 9.77 8.26 14.78
C SER A 288 10.94 8.48 13.83
N ALA A 289 10.82 8.15 12.55
CA ALA A 289 11.85 8.41 11.56
C ALA A 289 12.17 9.91 11.43
N ALA A 290 11.15 10.78 11.46
CA ALA A 290 11.34 12.22 11.44
C ALA A 290 12.04 12.78 12.69
N ALA A 291 11.87 12.13 13.85
CA ALA A 291 12.47 12.55 15.11
C ALA A 291 13.89 11.99 15.32
N ASP A 292 14.11 10.73 14.95
CA ASP A 292 15.27 9.95 15.38
C ASP A 292 16.28 9.65 14.26
N GLN A 293 15.84 9.53 13.00
CA GLN A 293 16.73 9.11 11.91
C GLN A 293 17.84 10.13 11.65
N GLN A 294 19.07 9.63 11.55
CA GLN A 294 20.25 10.43 11.19
C GLN A 294 20.66 10.15 9.75
N ALA A 295 21.42 11.08 9.17
CA ALA A 295 21.93 10.93 7.81
C ALA A 295 22.85 9.68 7.65
N PRO A 296 22.77 8.96 6.51
CA PRO A 296 21.89 9.23 5.38
C PRO A 296 20.42 8.82 5.68
N ILE A 297 19.48 9.67 5.25
CA ILE A 297 18.03 9.46 5.46
C ILE A 297 17.43 9.00 4.13
N ALA A 298 16.78 7.84 4.11
CA ALA A 298 16.08 7.35 2.93
C ALA A 298 14.77 8.13 2.74
N LEU A 299 14.72 8.92 1.67
CA LEU A 299 13.52 9.65 1.22
C LEU A 299 13.16 9.19 -0.19
N VAL A 300 11.88 9.27 -0.58
CA VAL A 300 11.38 8.68 -1.84
C VAL A 300 12.13 9.30 -3.02
N PRO A 301 13.01 8.58 -3.74
CA PRO A 301 13.81 9.18 -4.80
C PRO A 301 12.95 9.50 -6.03
N LEU A 302 13.43 10.37 -6.91
CA LEU A 302 12.74 10.69 -8.18
C LEU A 302 12.67 9.50 -9.17
N THR A 303 13.41 8.42 -8.88
CA THR A 303 13.47 7.19 -9.66
C THR A 303 12.58 6.08 -9.10
N ASP A 304 11.87 6.35 -7.99
CA ASP A 304 10.94 5.42 -7.39
C ASP A 304 9.78 5.09 -8.36
N PRO A 305 9.51 3.79 -8.63
CA PRO A 305 8.46 3.35 -9.56
C PRO A 305 7.05 3.89 -9.24
N MET A 306 6.74 4.14 -7.97
CA MET A 306 5.47 4.68 -7.50
C MET A 306 5.36 6.19 -7.82
N THR A 307 6.48 6.88 -8.00
CA THR A 307 6.52 8.34 -8.24
C THR A 307 7.02 8.77 -9.62
N VAL A 308 7.42 7.84 -10.49
CA VAL A 308 7.60 8.15 -11.92
C VAL A 308 6.26 8.42 -12.62
N ASN A 309 6.28 9.27 -13.64
CA ASN A 309 5.15 9.54 -14.51
C ASN A 309 5.51 9.15 -15.94
N ASN A 310 4.80 8.18 -16.52
CA ASN A 310 5.09 7.63 -17.86
C ASN A 310 6.56 7.20 -18.01
N GLY A 311 7.09 6.53 -16.98
CA GLY A 311 8.48 6.06 -16.93
C GLY A 311 9.54 7.14 -16.77
N LYS A 312 9.14 8.39 -16.49
CA LYS A 312 10.07 9.52 -16.28
C LYS A 312 9.99 10.05 -14.84
N PRO A 313 11.10 10.53 -14.27
CA PRO A 313 11.10 11.25 -13.00
C PRO A 313 10.07 12.38 -12.96
N SER A 314 9.36 12.53 -11.84
CA SER A 314 8.39 13.62 -11.63
C SER A 314 8.51 14.21 -10.24
N VAL A 315 9.03 15.45 -10.15
CA VAL A 315 9.12 16.19 -8.88
C VAL A 315 7.73 16.36 -8.25
N LEU A 316 6.73 16.76 -9.06
CA LEU A 316 5.37 16.96 -8.54
C LEU A 316 4.77 15.68 -7.96
N LYS A 317 4.92 14.52 -8.64
CA LYS A 317 4.37 13.26 -8.14
C LYS A 317 5.11 12.80 -6.88
N THR A 318 6.45 12.91 -6.89
CA THR A 318 7.31 12.60 -5.73
C THR A 318 6.97 13.47 -4.53
N ASP A 319 6.83 14.79 -4.70
CA ASP A 319 6.46 15.69 -3.61
C ASP A 319 5.08 15.38 -3.04
N ARG A 320 4.09 15.04 -3.90
CA ARG A 320 2.76 14.63 -3.42
C ARG A 320 2.82 13.34 -2.62
N TYR A 321 3.67 12.40 -3.01
CA TYR A 321 3.90 11.17 -2.26
C TYR A 321 4.58 11.47 -0.92
N ARG A 322 5.73 12.15 -0.94
CA ARG A 322 6.52 12.52 0.25
C ARG A 322 5.69 13.28 1.29
N GLN A 323 4.83 14.21 0.86
CA GLN A 323 3.91 14.90 1.76
C GLN A 323 2.90 13.96 2.45
N GLY A 324 2.52 12.87 1.78
CA GLY A 324 1.64 11.84 2.32
C GLY A 324 2.26 11.01 3.43
N VAL A 325 3.59 10.99 3.53
CA VAL A 325 4.39 10.15 4.44
C VAL A 325 5.37 10.99 5.27
N ASP A 326 5.04 12.25 5.53
CA ASP A 326 5.84 13.16 6.37
C ASP A 326 7.31 13.38 5.95
N GLN A 327 7.58 13.27 4.65
CA GLN A 327 8.91 13.48 4.10
C GLN A 327 9.09 14.90 3.55
N GLY A 328 10.33 15.37 3.62
CA GLY A 328 10.71 16.66 3.06
C GLY A 328 10.62 16.67 1.54
N LEU A 329 10.12 17.76 0.96
CA LEU A 329 10.03 17.93 -0.49
C LEU A 329 11.40 17.83 -1.15
N VAL A 330 11.41 17.40 -2.41
CA VAL A 330 12.59 17.42 -3.27
C VAL A 330 13.07 18.86 -3.39
N ARG A 331 14.34 19.13 -3.05
CA ARG A 331 14.92 20.46 -3.25
C ARG A 331 15.10 20.76 -4.73
N GLY A 332 14.83 22.01 -5.08
CA GLY A 332 14.79 22.50 -6.46
C GLY A 332 15.97 22.04 -7.33
N ARG A 333 15.64 21.30 -8.38
CA ARG A 333 16.01 21.76 -9.72
C ARG A 333 15.12 22.95 -10.02
N ASP A 334 15.71 24.04 -10.45
CA ASP A 334 15.10 25.35 -10.58
C ASP A 334 13.70 25.28 -11.21
N ARG A 335 12.77 26.11 -10.71
CA ARG A 335 11.47 26.39 -11.38
C ARG A 335 11.66 27.17 -12.68
N ASP A 336 12.78 26.97 -13.38
CA ASP A 336 13.24 27.75 -14.51
C ASP A 336 13.52 26.88 -15.77
N GLU A 337 13.27 25.57 -15.75
CA GLU A 337 13.37 24.70 -16.94
C GLU A 337 12.11 23.84 -17.20
N GLU A 338 10.92 24.41 -17.00
CA GLU A 338 9.71 23.91 -17.69
C GLU A 338 9.14 25.03 -18.55
N GLY A 339 9.92 25.37 -19.57
CA GLY A 339 9.43 26.05 -20.76
C GLY A 339 8.67 25.07 -21.63
N ASP A 340 7.44 25.46 -21.96
CA ASP A 340 6.57 24.98 -23.03
C ASP A 340 5.69 23.74 -22.75
N GLY A 341 4.52 24.04 -22.16
CA GLY A 341 3.37 23.14 -22.17
C GLY A 341 2.21 23.65 -21.32
N ALA A 342 1.75 24.88 -21.56
CA ALA A 342 0.58 25.44 -20.88
C ALA A 342 -0.66 24.56 -21.10
N ASP A 343 -1.28 24.12 -20.01
CA ASP A 343 -2.73 24.06 -19.91
C ASP A 343 -3.13 24.53 -18.51
N ALA A 344 -3.89 25.63 -18.49
CA ALA A 344 -4.32 26.34 -17.31
C ALA A 344 -5.21 25.46 -16.42
N ILE A 345 -4.92 25.46 -15.12
CA ILE A 345 -5.95 25.15 -14.13
C ILE A 345 -6.35 26.49 -13.53
N ASP A 346 -7.60 26.86 -13.81
CA ASP A 346 -8.26 28.07 -13.33
C ASP A 346 -8.08 28.25 -11.82
N ALA A 347 -7.60 29.43 -11.47
CA ALA A 347 -7.58 29.94 -10.12
C ALA A 347 -8.93 30.60 -9.83
N ASP A 348 -9.74 29.97 -8.99
CA ASP A 348 -10.86 30.61 -8.30
C ASP A 348 -10.90 30.10 -6.86
N ASP A 349 -10.15 30.77 -5.96
CA ASP A 349 -10.60 31.22 -4.64
C ASP A 349 -9.41 31.75 -3.81
N ALA A 350 -9.06 33.01 -4.04
CA ALA A 350 -8.33 33.82 -3.07
C ALA A 350 -8.69 35.29 -3.25
N ALA A 351 -9.76 35.72 -2.58
CA ALA A 351 -9.99 37.13 -2.29
C ALA A 351 -9.46 37.44 -0.89
N ASP A 352 -8.26 38.03 -0.81
CA ASP A 352 -7.88 38.94 0.27
C ASP A 352 -6.90 40.00 -0.28
N PRO A 353 -7.26 41.30 -0.34
CA PRO A 353 -6.39 42.32 -0.90
C PRO A 353 -5.60 43.04 0.20
N GLY A 354 -4.27 42.94 0.14
CA GLY A 354 -3.38 43.72 1.01
C GLY A 354 -1.91 43.58 0.64
N GLY A 355 -1.51 44.16 -0.49
CA GLY A 355 -0.09 44.20 -0.90
C GLY A 355 0.75 45.11 -0.01
N GLY A 356 1.97 44.66 0.32
CA GLY A 356 2.97 45.53 0.95
C GLY A 356 4.20 44.81 1.50
N THR A 357 5.31 44.93 0.76
CA THR A 357 6.72 44.77 1.17
C THR A 357 7.29 43.36 1.41
N GLN A 358 8.31 43.08 0.59
CA GLN A 358 9.24 41.95 0.70
C GLN A 358 9.88 41.90 2.09
N GLY A 359 9.39 40.99 2.92
CA GLY A 359 10.10 40.47 4.07
C GLY A 359 10.42 39.00 3.79
N LYS A 360 11.70 38.62 3.89
CA LYS A 360 12.12 37.22 3.99
C LYS A 360 11.33 36.59 5.14
N VAL A 361 10.27 35.85 4.83
CA VAL A 361 9.64 34.98 5.81
C VAL A 361 10.66 33.88 6.07
N LYS A 362 11.22 33.87 7.27
CA LYS A 362 11.95 32.70 7.75
C LYS A 362 10.95 31.55 7.69
N ALA A 363 11.20 30.60 6.80
CA ALA A 363 10.71 29.24 6.96
C ALA A 363 10.98 28.82 8.42
N ASP A 364 10.11 27.97 8.94
CA ASP A 364 10.28 27.33 10.23
C ASP A 364 11.76 26.95 10.46
N GLY A 365 12.24 27.02 11.70
CA GLY A 365 13.65 26.84 12.04
C GLY A 365 14.24 25.45 11.77
N ARG A 366 13.70 24.67 10.83
CA ARG A 366 14.22 23.41 10.35
C ARG A 366 15.16 23.64 9.17
N THR A 367 16.45 23.52 9.44
CA THR A 367 17.39 23.10 8.39
C THR A 367 17.08 21.65 8.04
N HIS A 368 16.01 21.39 7.30
CA HIS A 368 15.97 20.18 6.48
C HIS A 368 17.23 20.27 5.64
N THR A 369 18.22 19.39 5.79
CA THR A 369 19.26 19.19 4.78
C THR A 369 18.59 18.52 3.60
N GLY A 370 17.69 19.25 2.95
CA GLY A 370 16.88 18.77 1.86
C GLY A 370 17.72 18.08 0.80
N ASP A 371 17.21 16.90 0.52
CA ASP A 371 17.59 15.96 -0.48
C ASP A 371 17.03 16.44 -1.83
N ASP A 372 17.80 16.25 -2.91
CA ASP A 372 17.42 16.61 -4.28
C ASP A 372 16.68 15.47 -5.00
N GLY A 373 16.36 14.39 -4.28
CA GLY A 373 15.69 13.21 -4.80
C GLY A 373 16.53 12.43 -5.81
N ASP A 374 17.86 12.62 -5.82
CA ASP A 374 18.74 11.96 -6.76
C ASP A 374 18.79 10.43 -6.53
N GLY A 375 18.31 9.68 -7.52
CA GLY A 375 18.31 8.22 -7.49
C GLY A 375 19.72 7.63 -7.41
N ALA A 376 20.74 8.28 -7.98
CA ALA A 376 22.11 7.78 -7.89
C ALA A 376 22.64 7.89 -6.45
N THR A 377 22.35 8.99 -5.76
CA THR A 377 22.63 9.17 -4.33
C THR A 377 21.87 8.14 -3.48
N TYR A 378 20.60 7.89 -3.77
CA TYR A 378 19.82 6.85 -3.08
C TYR A 378 20.45 5.46 -3.24
N CYS A 379 20.73 5.03 -4.49
CA CYS A 379 21.41 3.76 -4.79
C CYS A 379 22.79 3.66 -4.13
N THR A 380 23.55 4.75 -4.11
CA THR A 380 24.86 4.80 -3.44
C THR A 380 24.70 4.56 -1.94
N ASN A 381 23.76 5.24 -1.29
CA ASN A 381 23.52 5.06 0.14
C ASN A 381 23.07 3.63 0.46
N LEU A 382 22.13 3.09 -0.31
CA LEU A 382 21.60 1.75 -0.12
C LEU A 382 22.67 0.65 -0.31
N PHE A 383 23.48 0.71 -1.37
CA PHE A 383 24.35 -0.40 -1.76
C PHE A 383 25.83 -0.23 -1.44
N THR A 384 26.30 0.97 -1.05
CA THR A 384 27.74 1.22 -0.88
C THR A 384 28.12 1.70 0.52
N THR A 385 27.15 2.09 1.35
CA THR A 385 27.44 2.59 2.71
C THR A 385 27.32 1.48 3.76
N PRO A 386 28.07 1.55 4.87
CA PRO A 386 27.93 0.59 5.97
C PRO A 386 26.55 0.57 6.63
N SER A 387 25.83 1.69 6.58
CA SER A 387 24.47 1.83 7.13
C SER A 387 23.38 1.38 6.16
N GLY A 388 23.74 1.03 4.92
CA GLY A 388 22.81 0.46 3.95
C GLY A 388 22.69 -1.06 4.08
N ILE A 389 22.50 -1.74 2.95
CA ILE A 389 22.32 -3.19 2.91
C ILE A 389 23.49 -3.97 3.54
N ALA A 390 24.69 -3.39 3.57
CA ALA A 390 25.86 -3.98 4.22
C ALA A 390 25.62 -4.30 5.72
N ARG A 391 24.75 -3.53 6.41
CA ARG A 391 24.36 -3.83 7.80
C ARG A 391 23.60 -5.15 7.89
N VAL A 392 22.64 -5.40 6.99
CA VAL A 392 21.87 -6.66 6.94
C VAL A 392 22.80 -7.87 6.80
N PHE A 393 23.82 -7.77 5.95
CA PHE A 393 24.83 -8.82 5.78
C PHE A 393 25.77 -8.97 6.98
N LYS A 394 26.08 -7.88 7.68
CA LYS A 394 26.84 -7.93 8.93
C LYS A 394 26.05 -8.64 10.03
N ASP A 395 24.74 -8.42 10.09
CA ASP A 395 23.83 -9.01 11.08
C ASP A 395 23.16 -10.30 10.59
N GLN A 396 23.75 -10.98 9.60
CA GLN A 396 23.22 -12.20 8.99
C GLN A 396 22.82 -13.26 10.03
N ALA A 397 23.63 -13.47 11.07
CA ALA A 397 23.33 -14.46 12.10
C ALA A 397 22.04 -14.12 12.87
N THR A 398 21.84 -12.84 13.19
CA THR A 398 20.63 -12.33 13.87
C THR A 398 19.41 -12.54 12.99
N PHE A 399 19.49 -12.14 11.71
CA PHE A 399 18.35 -12.22 10.80
C PHE A 399 18.08 -13.64 10.27
N THR A 400 19.07 -14.53 10.28
CA THR A 400 18.87 -15.96 9.95
C THR A 400 18.09 -16.68 11.06
N ALA A 401 18.20 -16.21 12.32
CA ALA A 401 17.46 -16.76 13.45
C ALA A 401 15.99 -16.29 13.52
N ALA A 402 15.63 -15.28 12.73
CA ALA A 402 14.28 -14.72 12.67
C ALA A 402 13.46 -15.35 11.53
N PRO A 403 12.12 -15.48 11.70
CA PRO A 403 11.25 -16.04 10.67
C PRO A 403 11.24 -15.19 9.40
N SER A 404 11.03 -15.82 8.25
CA SER A 404 10.78 -15.08 7.00
C SER A 404 9.45 -14.34 7.06
N VAL A 405 9.39 -13.19 6.40
CA VAL A 405 8.15 -12.45 6.15
C VAL A 405 7.26 -13.22 5.20
N ASP A 406 7.86 -13.78 4.14
CA ASP A 406 7.19 -14.67 3.18
C ASP A 406 8.00 -15.97 3.05
N PRO A 407 7.58 -17.04 3.74
CA PRO A 407 8.21 -18.36 3.65
C PRO A 407 8.17 -19.00 2.26
N ALA A 408 7.25 -18.57 1.38
CA ALA A 408 7.19 -19.04 0.00
C ALA A 408 8.22 -18.37 -0.90
N ALA A 409 8.73 -17.19 -0.53
CA ALA A 409 9.75 -16.46 -1.28
C ALA A 409 11.15 -16.65 -0.69
N ALA A 410 11.29 -16.73 0.63
CA ALA A 410 12.58 -16.81 1.31
C ALA A 410 12.51 -17.62 2.61
N THR A 411 13.59 -18.28 2.99
CA THR A 411 13.60 -19.22 4.13
C THR A 411 13.65 -18.56 5.51
N ASN A 412 14.20 -17.36 5.62
CA ASN A 412 14.35 -16.59 6.85
C ASN A 412 14.44 -15.08 6.57
N LEU A 413 14.41 -14.25 7.62
CA LEU A 413 14.43 -12.80 7.48
C LEU A 413 15.68 -12.30 6.73
N PHE A 414 16.85 -12.88 6.97
CA PHE A 414 18.08 -12.50 6.24
C PHE A 414 17.91 -12.70 4.73
N THR A 415 17.47 -13.88 4.31
CA THR A 415 17.27 -14.19 2.89
C THR A 415 16.16 -13.33 2.26
N PHE A 416 15.14 -12.97 3.03
CA PHE A 416 14.07 -12.09 2.57
C PHE A 416 14.57 -10.65 2.34
N LEU A 417 15.31 -10.08 3.30
CA LEU A 417 15.89 -8.75 3.18
C LEU A 417 16.90 -8.67 2.03
N ALA A 418 17.74 -9.69 1.87
CA ALA A 418 18.67 -9.78 0.74
C ALA A 418 17.93 -9.88 -0.61
N MET A 419 16.83 -10.63 -0.67
CA MET A 419 16.00 -10.73 -1.86
C MET A 419 15.40 -9.38 -2.26
N ARG A 420 14.80 -8.65 -1.31
CA ARG A 420 14.27 -7.31 -1.56
C ARG A 420 15.35 -6.37 -2.05
N ALA A 421 16.50 -6.33 -1.39
CA ALA A 421 17.61 -5.49 -1.82
C ALA A 421 18.10 -5.83 -3.23
N GLN A 422 18.16 -7.12 -3.61
CA GLN A 422 18.49 -7.49 -4.98
C GLN A 422 17.48 -6.90 -5.99
N GLN A 423 16.18 -7.01 -5.69
CA GLN A 423 15.10 -6.51 -6.55
C GLN A 423 15.14 -4.98 -6.65
N SER A 424 15.31 -4.28 -5.53
CA SER A 424 15.40 -2.82 -5.49
C SER A 424 16.53 -2.28 -6.36
N PHE A 425 17.67 -2.97 -6.43
CA PHE A 425 18.77 -2.58 -7.31
C PHE A 425 18.32 -2.49 -8.78
N GLY A 426 17.51 -3.44 -9.23
CA GLY A 426 16.96 -3.49 -10.58
C GLY A 426 15.88 -2.44 -10.79
N ASN A 427 14.91 -2.37 -9.87
CA ASN A 427 13.73 -1.52 -9.98
C ASN A 427 14.06 -0.03 -9.89
N LEU A 428 15.04 0.35 -9.07
CA LEU A 428 15.58 1.72 -9.03
C LEU A 428 16.55 2.03 -10.18
N ASN A 429 16.84 1.08 -11.06
CA ASN A 429 17.80 1.23 -12.15
C ASN A 429 19.23 1.56 -11.65
N CYS A 430 19.63 1.05 -10.47
CA CYS A 430 20.90 1.39 -9.84
C CYS A 430 22.10 1.05 -10.73
N GLN A 431 22.04 -0.02 -11.53
CA GLN A 431 23.12 -0.36 -12.46
C GLN A 431 23.53 0.82 -13.36
N ASN A 432 22.55 1.52 -13.90
CA ASN A 432 22.79 2.64 -14.81
C ASN A 432 23.07 3.94 -14.07
N LEU A 433 22.56 4.10 -12.85
CA LEU A 433 22.74 5.31 -12.04
C LEU A 433 24.13 5.38 -11.40
N ILE A 434 24.64 4.26 -10.86
CA ILE A 434 25.92 4.21 -10.13
C ILE A 434 27.02 3.43 -10.87
N GLY A 435 26.70 2.81 -12.03
CA GLY A 435 27.69 2.19 -12.91
C GLY A 435 28.30 0.89 -12.38
N THR A 436 27.65 0.21 -11.43
CA THR A 436 28.10 -1.05 -10.84
C THR A 436 27.15 -2.19 -11.13
N ALA A 437 27.63 -3.42 -11.10
CA ALA A 437 26.76 -4.60 -11.07
C ALA A 437 26.02 -4.69 -9.72
N ASN A 438 24.91 -5.42 -9.69
CA ASN A 438 24.21 -5.70 -8.44
C ASN A 438 25.16 -6.44 -7.47
N PRO A 439 25.44 -5.90 -6.27
CA PRO A 439 26.34 -6.54 -5.33
C PRO A 439 25.70 -7.73 -4.59
N VAL A 440 24.36 -7.90 -4.65
CA VAL A 440 23.65 -8.99 -3.97
C VAL A 440 23.47 -10.17 -4.92
N THR A 441 23.99 -11.33 -4.54
CA THR A 441 23.78 -12.60 -5.26
C THR A 441 22.96 -13.54 -4.39
N LEU A 442 21.85 -14.05 -4.92
CA LEU A 442 20.94 -14.96 -4.22
C LEU A 442 21.17 -16.41 -4.67
N THR A 443 20.96 -17.34 -3.74
CA THR A 443 20.88 -18.77 -4.02
C THR A 443 19.45 -19.23 -3.75
N THR A 444 18.83 -19.89 -4.73
CA THR A 444 17.47 -20.43 -4.61
C THR A 444 17.46 -21.95 -4.61
N ASP A 445 16.46 -22.55 -3.97
CA ASP A 445 16.18 -23.97 -4.10
C ASP A 445 15.49 -24.32 -5.43
N GLY A 446 15.11 -25.59 -5.60
CA GLY A 446 14.42 -26.07 -6.80
C GLY A 446 13.00 -25.49 -7.01
N ASN A 447 12.42 -24.85 -6.00
CA ASN A 447 11.12 -24.19 -6.05
C ASN A 447 11.24 -22.67 -6.24
N GLY A 448 12.45 -22.13 -6.32
CA GLY A 448 12.70 -20.68 -6.43
C GLY A 448 12.74 -19.96 -5.08
N VAL A 449 12.66 -20.66 -3.94
CA VAL A 449 12.75 -20.05 -2.61
C VAL A 449 14.18 -19.64 -2.33
N VAL A 450 14.41 -18.40 -1.89
CA VAL A 450 15.74 -17.90 -1.54
C VAL A 450 16.22 -18.55 -0.24
N THR A 451 17.33 -19.28 -0.35
CA THR A 451 17.92 -20.09 0.74
C THR A 451 19.23 -19.51 1.27
N ASP A 452 19.93 -18.71 0.48
CA ASP A 452 21.17 -18.04 0.88
C ASP A 452 21.40 -16.78 0.05
N ALA A 453 22.25 -15.88 0.54
CA ALA A 453 22.63 -14.66 -0.15
C ALA A 453 24.07 -14.25 0.18
N THR A 454 24.75 -13.65 -0.80
CA THR A 454 26.09 -13.08 -0.63
C THR A 454 26.14 -11.63 -1.09
N PHE A 455 27.04 -10.85 -0.48
CA PHE A 455 27.22 -9.43 -0.77
C PHE A 455 28.66 -9.14 -1.23
N GLY A 456 28.80 -8.64 -2.46
CA GLY A 456 30.07 -8.18 -3.01
C GLY A 456 30.41 -6.80 -2.49
N VAL A 457 31.47 -6.69 -1.68
CA VAL A 457 32.04 -5.38 -1.33
C VAL A 457 32.61 -4.72 -2.58
N GLY A 458 32.10 -3.53 -2.92
CA GLY A 458 32.42 -2.81 -4.15
C GLY A 458 33.92 -2.77 -4.45
N GLY A 459 34.32 -3.50 -5.48
CA GLY A 459 35.66 -3.50 -6.05
C GLY A 459 35.55 -3.78 -7.54
N SER A 460 36.14 -2.90 -8.35
CA SER A 460 36.11 -2.87 -9.83
C SER A 460 35.76 -4.19 -10.50
N ALA A 461 34.70 -4.17 -11.30
CA ALA A 461 34.46 -5.21 -12.29
C ALA A 461 35.72 -5.36 -13.16
N THR A 462 36.45 -6.46 -12.99
CA THR A 462 37.38 -6.93 -14.00
C THR A 462 36.51 -7.39 -15.16
N THR A 463 36.47 -6.59 -16.22
CA THR A 463 35.84 -6.92 -17.49
C THR A 463 36.40 -8.24 -18.01
N THR A 464 35.60 -9.29 -17.95
CA THR A 464 35.83 -10.50 -18.76
C THR A 464 34.74 -10.52 -19.85
N PRO A 465 35.08 -10.75 -21.14
CA PRO A 465 34.15 -10.53 -22.23
C PRO A 465 32.97 -11.51 -22.24
N ALA A 466 31.84 -10.98 -22.68
CA ALA A 466 30.57 -11.65 -22.89
C ALA A 466 30.67 -13.03 -23.55
N THR A 467 29.85 -13.97 -23.08
CA THR A 467 29.38 -15.06 -23.92
C THR A 467 27.84 -15.05 -23.93
N THR A 468 27.30 -14.70 -25.10
CA THR A 468 25.93 -14.89 -25.58
C THR A 468 24.77 -14.40 -24.71
N SER A 469 24.50 -13.11 -24.87
CA SER A 469 23.19 -12.49 -24.66
C SER A 469 22.11 -13.13 -25.55
N VAL A 470 21.01 -13.54 -24.94
CA VAL A 470 19.72 -13.69 -25.63
C VAL A 470 18.92 -12.45 -25.31
N THR A 471 18.59 -11.68 -26.34
CA THR A 471 17.82 -10.44 -26.29
C THR A 471 16.39 -10.72 -25.81
N PRO A 472 15.85 -10.01 -24.80
CA PRO A 472 14.41 -9.98 -24.59
C PRO A 472 13.82 -8.86 -25.45
N THR A 473 13.04 -9.26 -26.45
CA THR A 473 12.13 -8.35 -27.15
C THR A 473 10.98 -8.05 -26.18
N SER A 474 10.70 -6.76 -25.98
CA SER A 474 9.47 -6.24 -25.38
C SER A 474 8.25 -6.88 -26.05
N ASP A 475 7.44 -7.60 -25.28
CA ASP A 475 5.96 -7.59 -25.25
C ASP A 475 5.44 -8.82 -24.47
N ALA A 476 4.51 -8.57 -23.53
CA ALA A 476 3.68 -9.49 -22.72
C ALA A 476 4.08 -9.73 -21.23
N PRO A 477 3.10 -9.78 -20.29
CA PRO A 477 3.30 -9.98 -18.86
C PRO A 477 3.61 -11.46 -18.51
N PRO A 478 4.21 -11.76 -17.35
CA PRO A 478 4.67 -13.11 -17.03
C PRO A 478 3.51 -14.04 -16.69
N ASP A 479 3.39 -15.13 -17.45
CA ASP A 479 2.57 -16.30 -17.12
C ASP A 479 3.12 -16.99 -15.86
N GLY A 480 2.25 -17.16 -14.86
CA GLY A 480 2.48 -18.05 -13.73
C GLY A 480 2.41 -19.51 -14.17
N GLY A 481 3.57 -20.17 -14.19
CA GLY A 481 3.68 -21.60 -14.47
C GLY A 481 3.11 -22.47 -13.34
N ALA A 482 1.83 -22.80 -13.45
CA ALA A 482 1.23 -23.91 -12.72
C ALA A 482 1.88 -25.24 -13.18
N THR A 483 2.65 -25.88 -12.31
CA THR A 483 3.12 -27.26 -12.57
C THR A 483 2.01 -28.24 -12.22
N THR A 484 1.57 -28.98 -13.23
CA THR A 484 0.56 -30.03 -13.15
C THR A 484 1.15 -31.30 -12.53
N LEU A 485 0.49 -31.84 -11.49
CA LEU A 485 0.66 -33.22 -11.06
C LEU A 485 -0.46 -34.09 -11.66
N PRO A 486 -0.16 -35.27 -12.24
CA PRO A 486 -1.18 -36.12 -12.84
C PRO A 486 -1.89 -36.99 -11.79
N SER A 487 -3.19 -36.75 -11.58
CA SER A 487 -4.09 -37.63 -10.83
C SER A 487 -4.53 -38.80 -11.70
N THR A 488 -4.20 -40.03 -11.29
CA THR A 488 -4.88 -41.25 -11.77
C THR A 488 -5.87 -41.76 -10.72
N PRO A 489 -7.00 -42.39 -11.11
CA PRO A 489 -8.07 -42.75 -10.18
C PRO A 489 -7.78 -44.11 -9.53
N GLY A 490 -7.52 -44.11 -8.22
CA GLY A 490 -7.40 -45.33 -7.41
C GLY A 490 -8.59 -45.47 -6.45
N THR A 491 -9.37 -46.53 -6.65
CA THR A 491 -10.48 -47.02 -5.82
C THR A 491 -10.13 -47.06 -4.31
N PRO A 492 -11.03 -46.67 -3.39
CA PRO A 492 -10.76 -46.77 -1.96
C PRO A 492 -10.96 -48.21 -1.45
N PRO A 493 -10.08 -48.74 -0.57
CA PRO A 493 -10.33 -49.98 0.14
C PRO A 493 -11.23 -49.77 1.35
N THR A 494 -12.14 -50.71 1.51
CA THR A 494 -13.07 -50.93 2.62
C THR A 494 -12.33 -51.26 3.92
N SER A 495 -12.74 -50.64 5.03
CA SER A 495 -12.53 -51.14 6.40
C SER A 495 -13.58 -50.46 7.30
N THR A 496 -14.77 -51.04 7.46
CA THR A 496 -15.15 -51.92 8.59
C THR A 496 -15.00 -51.22 9.95
N GLU A 497 -16.10 -50.62 10.40
CA GLU A 497 -16.36 -50.27 11.80
C GLU A 497 -17.38 -51.28 12.35
N PRO A 498 -17.21 -51.88 13.55
CA PRO A 498 -18.27 -52.62 14.19
C PRO A 498 -19.08 -51.68 15.07
N GLY A 499 -20.39 -51.65 14.81
CA GLY A 499 -21.33 -50.78 15.51
C GLY A 499 -21.65 -51.18 16.94
N SER A 500 -22.44 -50.33 17.59
CA SER A 500 -23.33 -50.69 18.71
C SER A 500 -24.43 -49.65 18.89
N THR A 501 -25.65 -50.10 18.56
CA THR A 501 -26.92 -49.95 19.29
C THR A 501 -27.45 -48.58 19.76
N SER A 502 -28.59 -48.25 19.13
CA SER A 502 -29.76 -47.49 19.60
C SER A 502 -30.14 -47.66 21.08
N THR A 503 -30.57 -46.55 21.69
CA THR A 503 -31.70 -46.52 22.64
C THR A 503 -32.42 -45.16 22.59
N ASP A 504 -33.71 -45.27 22.89
CA ASP A 504 -34.83 -44.34 22.77
C ASP A 504 -34.74 -42.90 23.30
N MET A 505 -35.65 -42.12 22.73
CA MET A 505 -36.21 -40.82 23.10
C MET A 505 -36.75 -40.78 24.56
N PRO A 506 -36.99 -39.58 25.16
CA PRO A 506 -38.28 -38.95 24.90
C PRO A 506 -38.30 -37.41 24.79
N THR A 507 -39.34 -36.97 24.11
CA THR A 507 -39.92 -35.64 24.00
C THR A 507 -40.08 -34.92 25.34
N VAL A 508 -39.74 -33.63 25.39
CA VAL A 508 -40.32 -32.69 26.35
C VAL A 508 -40.76 -31.42 25.62
N THR A 509 -42.07 -31.29 25.48
CA THR A 509 -42.81 -30.04 25.28
C THR A 509 -42.80 -29.22 26.56
N SER A 510 -42.52 -27.91 26.47
CA SER A 510 -43.07 -26.95 27.43
C SER A 510 -43.11 -25.54 26.86
N ASP A 511 -44.26 -24.93 27.07
CA ASP A 511 -44.77 -23.66 26.57
C ASP A 511 -43.97 -22.40 26.94
N SER A 512 -44.15 -21.39 26.07
CA SER A 512 -44.01 -19.93 26.28
C SER A 512 -44.77 -19.41 27.54
N PRO A 513 -44.55 -18.18 28.06
CA PRO A 513 -44.58 -16.95 27.25
C PRO A 513 -43.70 -15.75 27.68
N ALA A 514 -43.62 -14.81 26.73
CA ALA A 514 -43.14 -13.44 26.85
C ALA A 514 -43.92 -12.60 27.89
N PRO A 515 -43.34 -11.51 28.43
CA PRO A 515 -44.10 -10.47 29.08
C PRO A 515 -44.43 -9.34 28.08
N THR A 516 -45.73 -9.19 27.84
CA THR A 516 -46.37 -8.02 27.26
C THR A 516 -46.62 -6.99 28.36
N THR A 517 -46.21 -5.74 28.18
CA THR A 517 -46.85 -4.58 28.82
C THR A 517 -46.99 -3.45 27.81
N SER A 518 -48.20 -3.30 27.27
CA SER A 518 -48.78 -2.05 26.77
C SER A 518 -49.54 -1.40 27.95
N VAL A 519 -49.64 -0.09 28.13
CA VAL A 519 -50.51 0.91 27.46
C VAL A 519 -50.20 2.24 28.20
N THR A 520 -50.07 3.44 27.62
CA THR A 520 -51.13 4.41 27.24
C THR A 520 -50.41 5.64 26.64
N ALA A 521 -50.64 6.01 25.36
CA ALA A 521 -51.59 7.03 24.86
C ALA A 521 -51.06 8.49 24.81
N ASP A 522 -50.77 8.93 23.58
CA ASP A 522 -50.83 10.33 23.06
C ASP A 522 -52.28 10.89 23.16
N PRO A 523 -52.63 12.20 22.98
CA PRO A 523 -52.13 13.15 21.94
C PRO A 523 -52.24 14.67 22.38
N PRO A 524 -52.44 15.71 21.51
CA PRO A 524 -52.23 15.87 20.06
C PRO A 524 -51.39 17.10 19.63
N SER A 525 -51.03 17.04 18.35
CA SER A 525 -50.60 18.11 17.46
C SER A 525 -51.48 19.38 17.46
N ARG A 526 -50.82 20.54 17.34
CA ARG A 526 -51.46 21.81 16.93
C ARG A 526 -50.77 22.40 15.70
N THR A 527 -51.59 22.59 14.69
CA THR A 527 -51.37 23.37 13.47
C THR A 527 -51.24 24.88 13.74
N ARG A 528 -50.37 25.50 12.94
CA ARG A 528 -50.13 26.92 12.54
C ARG A 528 -51.16 28.00 12.92
N PRO A 529 -50.69 29.25 13.02
CA PRO A 529 -51.21 30.26 12.09
C PRO A 529 -50.13 31.08 11.37
N SER A 530 -50.54 31.57 10.21
CA SER A 530 -49.79 32.34 9.23
C SER A 530 -50.01 33.86 9.40
N ARG A 531 -49.14 34.66 8.76
CA ARG A 531 -49.25 36.09 8.32
C ARG A 531 -48.82 37.21 9.28
N PRO A 532 -48.52 38.44 8.78
CA PRO A 532 -48.29 38.94 7.39
C PRO A 532 -46.87 39.58 7.23
N GLY A 533 -46.25 39.84 6.07
CA GLY A 533 -46.70 40.50 4.83
C GLY A 533 -46.33 42.00 4.82
N ARG A 534 -45.15 42.38 4.30
CA ARG A 534 -44.69 43.71 3.78
C ARG A 534 -43.15 43.68 3.68
N ARG A 535 -42.44 44.25 2.71
CA ARG A 535 -42.76 45.03 1.49
C ARG A 535 -41.48 45.10 0.65
N ASP A 536 -41.62 45.05 -0.67
CA ASP A 536 -40.60 45.39 -1.66
C ASP A 536 -40.04 46.80 -1.48
N HIS A 537 -38.73 46.96 -1.72
CA HIS A 537 -38.05 48.07 -2.41
C HIS A 537 -36.68 47.50 -2.81
N GLY A 538 -36.30 47.36 -4.09
CA GLY A 538 -36.26 48.38 -5.13
C GLY A 538 -34.78 48.73 -5.37
N GLY A 539 -34.21 48.28 -6.50
CA GLY A 539 -32.78 48.37 -6.78
C GLY A 539 -32.29 49.73 -7.28
N GLN A 540 -30.97 49.95 -7.03
CA GLN A 540 -29.96 50.77 -7.75
C GLN A 540 -30.19 52.30 -7.92
N PRO A 541 -29.14 53.12 -8.21
CA PRO A 541 -27.77 52.80 -8.67
C PRO A 541 -26.59 53.54 -7.99
N ARG A 542 -25.38 53.18 -8.47
CA ARG A 542 -24.04 53.77 -8.33
C ARG A 542 -23.95 55.26 -7.98
N GLU A 543 -23.00 55.59 -7.10
CA GLU A 543 -22.13 56.76 -7.30
C GLU A 543 -20.77 56.63 -6.58
N THR A 544 -19.77 57.19 -7.23
CA THR A 544 -18.33 57.24 -6.94
C THR A 544 -17.95 58.27 -5.88
N THR A 545 -16.90 58.00 -5.10
CA THR A 545 -15.87 58.89 -4.47
C THR A 545 -15.34 58.14 -3.23
N GLY A 546 -14.07 58.09 -2.84
CA GLY A 546 -12.91 58.93 -3.07
C GLY A 546 -12.28 59.23 -1.70
N LYS A 547 -11.11 58.63 -1.42
CA LYS A 547 -10.04 59.05 -0.48
C LYS A 547 -10.42 59.39 0.99
N HIS A 548 -9.82 58.69 1.96
CA HIS A 548 -8.78 59.24 2.86
C HIS A 548 -8.39 58.28 4.00
N TRP A 549 -7.07 58.15 4.19
CA TRP A 549 -6.27 57.53 5.26
C TRP A 549 -6.16 56.01 5.31
#